data_AF-A0A7W0U6K1-F1
#
_entry.id   AF-A0A7W0U6K1-F1
#
_cell.length_a   1.000
_cell.length_b   1.000
_cell.length_c   1.000
_cell.angle_alpha   90.00
_cell.angle_beta   90.00
_cell.angle_gamma   90.00
#
_symmetry.space_group_name_H-M   'P 1'
#
loop_
_entity.id
_entity.type
_entity.pdbx_description
1 polymer ?
#
loop_
_entity_poly.entity_id
_entity_poly.type
_entity_poly.pdbx_seq_one_letter_code
_entity_poly.pdbx_strand_id
1 'polypeptide(L)' 'MRTTLDLDDDLVAAARELAAANRRSLGSVISELARRGLTPARVEAEGDLPVIRVPAGTPAITPHMVRRALDED' A
#
# COMPACT_ATOMS: atom_id res chain seq x y z
N MET A 1 18.36 9.12 13.75
CA MET A 1 17.94 9.76 15.02
C MET A 1 17.30 8.69 15.90
N ARG A 2 17.50 8.73 17.23
CA ARG A 2 16.81 7.83 18.17
C ARG A 2 15.78 8.67 18.93
N THR A 3 14.52 8.28 18.83
CA THR A 3 13.38 8.98 19.41
C THR A 3 12.52 7.96 20.15
N THR A 4 11.98 8.33 21.30
CA THR A 4 10.99 7.52 22.03
C THR A 4 9.61 7.98 21.59
N LEU A 5 8.77 7.03 21.17
CA LEU A 5 7.40 7.26 20.73
C LEU A 5 6.48 6.36 21.54
N ASP A 6 5.30 6.87 21.89
CA ASP A 6 4.21 6.06 22.42
C ASP A 6 3.45 5.42 21.26
N LEU A 7 3.20 4.11 21.33
CA LEU A 7 2.56 3.31 20.28
C LEU A 7 1.65 2.29 20.95
N ASP A 8 0.43 2.14 20.42
CA ASP A 8 -0.50 1.12 20.88
C ASP A 8 0.08 -0.30 20.72
N ASP A 9 -0.28 -1.20 21.63
CA ASP A 9 0.28 -2.55 21.71
C ASP A 9 0.02 -3.38 20.43
N ASP A 10 -1.13 -3.16 19.78
CA ASP A 10 -1.51 -3.82 18.53
C ASP A 10 -0.60 -3.39 17.36
N LEU A 11 -0.25 -2.11 17.29
CA LEU A 11 0.70 -1.58 16.31
C LEU A 11 2.10 -2.15 16.50
N VAL A 12 2.55 -2.28 17.77
CA VAL A 12 3.84 -2.89 18.08
C VAL A 12 3.84 -4.37 17.68
N ALA A 13 2.76 -5.11 17.95
CA ALA A 13 2.62 -6.51 17.55
C ALA A 13 2.67 -6.67 16.01
N ALA A 14 1.85 -5.91 15.28
CA ALA A 14 1.81 -5.95 13.82
C ALA A 14 3.16 -5.59 13.18
N ALA A 15 3.83 -4.55 13.71
CA ALA A 15 5.15 -4.15 13.20
C ALA A 15 6.24 -5.19 13.46
N ARG A 16 6.15 -5.96 14.56
CA ARG A 16 7.06 -7.08 14.84
C ARG A 16 6.87 -8.24 13.87
N GLU A 17 5.63 -8.60 13.57
CA GLU A 17 5.32 -9.63 12.57
C GLU A 17 5.87 -9.22 11.20
N LEU A 18 5.63 -7.98 10.79
CA LEU A 18 6.13 -7.45 9.52
C LEU A 18 7.66 -7.42 9.47
N ALA A 19 8.30 -7.03 10.57
CA ALA A 19 9.76 -7.02 10.70
C ALA A 19 10.36 -8.43 10.58
N ALA A 20 9.73 -9.43 11.21
CA ALA A 20 10.15 -10.82 11.13
C ALA A 20 10.00 -11.38 9.71
N ALA A 21 8.84 -11.18 9.09
CA ALA A 21 8.56 -11.62 7.72
C ALA A 21 9.55 -11.03 6.70
N ASN A 22 9.91 -9.76 6.87
CA ASN A 22 10.81 -9.04 5.96
C ASN A 22 12.29 -9.09 6.38
N ARG A 23 12.64 -9.79 7.46
CA ARG A 23 14.01 -9.85 8.04
C ARG A 23 14.64 -8.46 8.26
N ARG A 24 13.86 -7.53 8.80
CA ARG A 24 14.25 -6.14 9.06
C ARG A 24 14.12 -5.81 10.55
N SER A 25 14.76 -4.73 10.99
CA SER A 25 14.58 -4.25 12.35
C SER A 25 13.22 -3.57 12.52
N LEU A 26 12.64 -3.67 13.73
CA LEU A 26 11.39 -2.99 14.08
C LEU A 26 11.45 -1.49 13.78
N GLY A 27 12.55 -0.82 14.17
CA GLY A 27 12.74 0.59 13.88
C GLY A 27 12.79 0.93 12.38
N SER A 28 13.36 0.06 11.53
CA SER A 28 13.36 0.26 10.07
C SER A 28 11.94 0.17 9.49
N VAL A 29 11.14 -0.80 9.95
CA VAL A 29 9.75 -0.98 9.53
C VAL A 29 8.89 0.20 9.97
N ILE A 30 8.92 0.57 11.25
CA ILE A 30 8.17 1.73 11.77
C ILE A 30 8.57 3.01 11.04
N SER A 31 9.87 3.22 10.80
CA SER A 31 10.35 4.39 10.07
C SER A 31 9.84 4.44 8.62
N GLU A 32 9.70 3.30 7.96
CA GLU A 32 9.09 3.23 6.64
C GLU A 32 7.59 3.48 6.66
N LEU A 33 6.86 2.85 7.58
CA LEU A 33 5.42 3.07 7.73
C LEU A 33 5.12 4.54 8.03
N ALA A 34 5.92 5.18 8.88
CA ALA A 34 5.82 6.62 9.14
C ALA A 34 6.07 7.45 7.86
N ARG A 35 7.10 7.14 7.06
CA ARG A 35 7.32 7.83 5.77
C ARG A 35 6.14 7.67 4.81
N ARG A 36 5.56 6.47 4.73
CA ARG A 36 4.38 6.19 3.91
C ARG A 36 3.16 6.99 4.41
N GLY A 37 2.93 7.04 5.72
CA GLY A 37 1.83 7.81 6.32
C GLY A 37 1.97 9.33 6.18
N LEU A 38 3.21 9.84 6.15
CA LEU A 38 3.49 11.25 5.86
C LEU A 38 3.37 11.61 4.38
N THR A 39 3.31 10.60 3.49
CA THR A 39 3.06 10.83 2.07
C THR A 39 1.55 10.87 1.87
N PRO A 40 0.95 12.03 1.52
CA PRO A 40 -0.49 12.08 1.28
C PRO A 40 -0.85 11.10 0.17
N ALA A 41 -1.82 10.23 0.43
CA ALA A 41 -2.41 9.37 -0.58
C ALA A 41 -3.10 10.25 -1.60
N ARG A 42 -2.39 10.65 -2.65
CA ARG A 42 -2.94 11.43 -3.75
C ARG A 42 -3.66 10.46 -4.67
N VAL A 43 -4.92 10.19 -4.34
CA VAL A 43 -5.85 9.58 -5.29
C VAL A 43 -6.24 10.68 -6.27
N GLU A 44 -5.81 10.55 -7.53
CA GLU A 44 -6.37 11.39 -8.57
C GLU A 44 -7.86 11.06 -8.69
N ALA A 45 -8.70 12.09 -8.73
CA ALA A 45 -10.14 11.94 -8.87
C ALA A 45 -10.63 12.81 -10.02
N GLU A 46 -11.67 12.32 -10.70
CA GLU A 46 -12.43 13.07 -11.71
C GLU A 46 -13.89 13.03 -11.28
N GLY A 47 -14.36 14.15 -10.73
CA GLY A 47 -15.58 14.17 -9.91
C GLY A 47 -15.41 13.37 -8.61
N ASP A 48 -16.37 12.51 -8.31
CA ASP A 48 -16.38 11.66 -7.10
C ASP A 48 -15.72 10.28 -7.31
N LEU A 49 -15.15 10.04 -8.50
CA LEU A 49 -14.57 8.75 -8.85
C LEU A 49 -13.04 8.79 -8.82
N PRO A 50 -12.37 7.79 -8.19
CA PRO A 50 -10.93 7.65 -8.28
C PRO A 50 -10.51 7.28 -9.70
N VAL A 51 -9.42 7.87 -10.19
CA VAL A 51 -8.90 7.68 -11.54
C VAL A 51 -7.51 7.09 -11.48
N ILE A 52 -7.31 6.01 -12.23
CA ILE A 52 -6.01 5.40 -12.48
C ILE A 52 -5.53 5.91 -13.84
N ARG A 53 -4.45 6.69 -13.86
CA ARG A 53 -3.81 7.12 -15.11
C ARG A 53 -3.01 5.96 -15.69
N VAL A 54 -3.35 5.56 -16.91
CA VAL A 54 -2.61 4.57 -17.68
C VAL A 54 -1.83 5.24 -18.82
N PRO A 55 -0.70 4.68 -19.27
CA PRO A 55 0.01 5.19 -20.43
C PRO A 55 -0.89 5.34 -21.67
N ALA A 56 -0.60 6.35 -22.50
CA ALA A 56 -1.33 6.54 -23.75
C ALA A 56 -1.22 5.30 -24.66
N GLY A 57 -2.34 4.90 -25.26
CA GLY A 57 -2.41 3.69 -26.09
C GLY A 57 -2.59 2.39 -25.32
N THR A 58 -2.73 2.43 -23.99
CA THR A 58 -3.13 1.25 -23.21
C THR A 58 -4.50 0.74 -23.69
N PRO A 59 -4.62 -0.53 -24.11
CA PRO A 59 -5.90 -1.08 -24.56
C PRO A 59 -6.95 -1.03 -23.45
N ALA A 60 -8.21 -0.77 -23.82
CA ALA A 60 -9.31 -0.81 -22.88
C ALA A 60 -9.48 -2.23 -22.31
N ILE A 61 -9.81 -2.32 -21.02
CA ILE A 61 -10.20 -3.59 -20.41
C ILE A 61 -11.51 -4.04 -21.06
N THR A 62 -11.53 -5.24 -21.63
CA THR A 62 -12.71 -5.79 -22.31
C THR A 62 -13.43 -6.82 -21.44
N PRO A 63 -14.73 -7.07 -21.68
CA PRO A 63 -15.47 -8.13 -20.98
C PRO A 63 -14.82 -9.52 -21.11
N HIS A 64 -14.18 -9.82 -22.25
CA HIS A 64 -13.46 -11.08 -22.47
C HIS A 64 -12.25 -11.21 -21.53
N MET A 65 -11.49 -10.14 -21.31
CA MET A 65 -10.36 -10.14 -20.38
C MET A 65 -10.83 -10.40 -18.94
N VAL A 66 -11.95 -9.79 -18.54
CA VAL A 66 -12.55 -10.01 -17.22
C VAL A 66 -13.02 -11.45 -17.06
N ARG A 67 -13.72 -11.99 -18.06
CA ARG A 67 -14.17 -13.39 -18.04
C ARG A 67 -12.99 -14.33 -17.86
N ARG A 68 -11.93 -14.18 -18.67
CA ARG A 68 -10.73 -15.01 -18.58
C ARG A 68 -10.08 -14.98 -17.20
N ALA A 69 -9.96 -13.79 -16.60
CA ALA A 69 -9.33 -13.65 -15.28
C ALA A 69 -10.13 -14.31 -14.15
N LEU A 70 -11.46 -14.31 -14.23
CA LEU A 70 -12.33 -14.97 -13.25
C LEU A 70 -12.36 -16.50 -13.41
N ASP A 71 -12.09 -17.00 -14.60
CA ASP A 71 -12.01 -18.43 -14.88
C ASP A 71 -10.62 -19.02 -14.49
N GLU A 72 -9.63 -18.18 -14.15
CA GLU A 72 -8.28 -18.56 -13.72
C GLU A 72 -8.17 -18.85 -12.19
N ASP A 73 -9.29 -18.84 -11.45
CA ASP A 73 -9.42 -19.19 -10.03
C ASP A 73 -10.03 -20.59 -9.79
#